data_AF-A0A150FUS3-F1
#
_entry.id   AF-A0A150FUS3-F1
#
_cell.length_a   1.000
_cell.length_b   1.000
_cell.length_c   1.000
_cell.angle_alpha   90.00
_cell.angle_beta   90.00
_cell.angle_gamma   90.00
#
_symmetry.space_group_name_H-M   'P 1'
#
loop_
_entity.id
_entity.type
_entity.pdbx_description
1 polymer ?
#
loop_
_entity_poly.entity_id
_entity_poly.type
_entity_poly.pdbx_seq_one_letter_code
_entity_poly.pdbx_strand_id
1 'polypeptide(L)' 'MDVMPAWTLDQIAGLAFGGVMLAFVLSARQVDIAVAKAQRRQLGLCEECGGVFEPGTCQQKSCPAKRGGQSG' A
#
# COMPACT_ATOMS: atom_id res chain seq x y z
N MET A 1 16.34 3.99 -46.12
CA MET A 1 15.93 4.43 -44.77
C MET A 1 14.54 3.88 -44.57
N ASP A 2 14.40 2.86 -43.73
CA ASP A 2 13.09 2.28 -43.40
C ASP A 2 12.30 3.30 -42.58
N VAL A 3 11.38 3.98 -43.26
CA VAL A 3 10.48 4.95 -42.64
C VAL A 3 9.48 4.15 -41.81
N MET A 4 9.73 4.05 -40.51
CA MET A 4 8.72 3.52 -39.59
C MET A 4 7.47 4.41 -39.68
N PRO A 5 6.28 3.84 -39.92
CA PRO A 5 5.07 4.64 -40.02
C PRO A 5 4.80 5.37 -38.70
N ALA A 6 4.37 6.63 -38.80
CA ALA A 6 3.96 7.41 -37.64
C ALA A 6 2.81 6.70 -36.91
N TRP A 7 2.86 6.66 -35.58
CA TRP A 7 1.85 6.00 -34.76
C TRP A 7 0.47 6.59 -35.02
N THR A 8 -0.54 5.70 -35.15
CA THR A 8 -1.92 6.16 -35.23
C THR A 8 -2.40 6.65 -33.86
N LEU A 9 -3.32 7.61 -33.85
CA LEU A 9 -3.83 8.20 -32.61
C LEU A 9 -4.41 7.14 -31.66
N ASP A 10 -5.09 6.12 -32.22
CA ASP A 10 -5.65 5.00 -31.47
C ASP A 10 -4.59 4.13 -30.80
N GLN A 11 -3.43 3.92 -31.43
CA GLN A 11 -2.33 3.16 -30.83
C GLN A 11 -1.72 3.89 -29.64
N ILE A 12 -1.55 5.21 -29.75
CA ILE A 12 -1.06 6.06 -28.66
C ILE A 12 -2.07 6.03 -27.50
N ALA A 13 -3.37 6.16 -27.80
CA ALA A 13 -4.43 6.11 -26.79
C ALA A 13 -4.46 4.75 -26.08
N GLY A 14 -4.36 3.65 -26.82
CA GLY A 14 -4.31 2.30 -26.27
C GLY A 14 -3.11 2.08 -25.35
N LEU A 15 -1.93 2.58 -25.74
CA LEU A 15 -0.71 2.45 -24.93
C LEU A 15 -0.76 3.32 -23.68
N ALA A 16 -1.31 4.54 -23.78
CA ALA A 16 -1.53 5.40 -22.62
C ALA A 16 -2.50 4.76 -21.61
N PHE A 17 -3.64 4.25 -22.08
CA PHE A 17 -4.63 3.63 -21.22
C PHE A 17 -4.12 2.33 -20.58
N GLY A 18 -3.41 1.51 -21.36
CA GLY A 18 -2.75 0.30 -20.86
C GLY A 18 -1.68 0.61 -19.80
N GLY A 19 -0.90 1.68 -20.00
CA GLY A 19 0.09 2.15 -19.03
C GLY A 19 -0.56 2.61 -17.71
N VAL A 20 -1.66 3.36 -17.79
CA VAL A 20 -2.42 3.80 -16.61
C VAL A 20 -2.99 2.60 -15.84
N MET A 21 -3.60 1.64 -16.53
CA MET A 21 -4.08 0.40 -15.92
C MET A 21 -2.97 -0.37 -15.22
N LEU A 22 -1.80 -0.51 -15.86
CA LEU A 22 -0.66 -1.18 -15.25
C LEU A 22 -0.17 -0.45 -14.00
N ALA A 23 -0.11 0.88 -14.02
CA ALA A 23 0.24 1.69 -12.85
C ALA A 23 -0.76 1.49 -11.69
N PHE A 24 -2.05 1.39 -11.99
CA PHE A 24 -3.07 1.08 -10.98
C PHE A 24 -2.89 -0.32 -10.40
N VAL A 25 -2.63 -1.34 -11.23
CA VAL A 25 -2.40 -2.71 -10.77
C VAL A 25 -1.16 -2.79 -9.87
N LEU A 26 -0.07 -2.10 -10.25
CA LEU A 26 1.15 -2.09 -9.45
C LEU A 26 1.00 -1.31 -8.13
N SER A 27 0.15 -0.27 -8.10
CA SER A 27 -0.13 0.51 -6.89
C SER A 27 -1.16 -0.13 -5.95
N ALA A 28 -1.93 -1.12 -6.41
CA ALA A 28 -2.93 -1.81 -5.59
C ALA A 28 -2.34 -2.33 -4.26
N ARG A 29 -1.13 -2.91 -4.29
CA ARG A 29 -0.44 -3.38 -3.07
C ARG A 29 -0.17 -2.27 -2.06
N GLN A 30 0.15 -1.07 -2.53
CA GLN A 30 0.39 0.07 -1.64
C GLN A 30 -0.91 0.55 -0.99
N VAL A 31 -2.00 0.53 -1.76
CA VAL A 31 -3.34 0.84 -1.27
C VAL A 31 -3.77 -0.17 -0.22
N ASP A 32 -3.57 -1.48 -0.45
CA ASP A 32 -3.90 -2.53 0.53
C ASP A 32 -3.14 -2.32 1.86
N ILE A 33 -1.85 -1.99 1.80
CA ILE A 33 -1.05 -1.69 3.00
C ILE A 33 -1.57 -0.44 3.71
N ALA A 34 -1.90 0.61 2.97
CA ALA A 34 -2.43 1.85 3.54
C ALA A 34 -3.79 1.63 4.21
N VAL A 35 -4.68 0.89 3.56
CA VAL A 35 -6.00 0.53 4.10
C VAL A 35 -5.85 -0.36 5.34
N ALA A 36 -4.98 -1.37 5.30
CA ALA A 36 -4.70 -2.22 6.45
C ALA A 36 -4.16 -1.41 7.65
N LYS A 37 -3.24 -0.46 7.40
CA LYS A 37 -2.74 0.47 8.43
C LYS A 37 -3.87 1.33 9.00
N ALA A 38 -4.71 1.91 8.14
CA ALA A 38 -5.84 2.75 8.56
C ALA A 38 -6.87 1.96 9.39
N GLN A 39 -7.20 0.73 8.99
CA GLN A 39 -8.11 -0.14 9.75
C GLN A 39 -7.55 -0.48 11.14
N ARG A 40 -6.27 -0.84 11.22
CA ARG A 40 -5.60 -1.11 12.51
C ARG A 40 -5.64 0.10 13.44
N ARG A 41 -5.40 1.30 12.90
CA ARG A 41 -5.48 2.55 13.65
C ARG A 41 -6.88 2.79 14.23
N GLN A 42 -7.94 2.56 13.47
CA GLN A 42 -9.33 2.71 13.95
C GLN A 42 -9.69 1.72 15.05
N LEU A 43 -9.12 0.51 15.00
CA LEU A 43 -9.31 -0.52 16.01
C LEU A 43 -8.38 -0.34 17.24
N GLY A 44 -7.59 0.73 17.30
CA GLY A 44 -6.62 0.96 18.37
C GLY A 44 -5.45 -0.04 18.38
N LEU A 45 -5.27 -0.78 17.29
CA LEU A 45 -4.20 -1.75 17.09
C LEU A 45 -2.97 -1.06 16.49
N CYS A 46 -1.82 -1.67 16.74
CA CYS A 46 -0.56 -1.31 16.09
C CYS A 46 -0.67 -1.38 14.56
N GLU A 47 -0.33 -0.29 13.86
CA GLU A 47 -0.49 -0.18 12.42
C GLU A 47 0.40 -1.15 11.63
N GLU A 48 1.55 -1.54 12.16
CA GLU A 48 2.49 -2.41 11.45
C GLU A 48 2.28 -3.89 11.76
N CYS A 49 2.05 -4.20 13.03
CA CYS A 49 1.93 -5.57 13.54
C CYS A 49 0.49 -6.08 13.66
N GLY A 50 -0.51 -5.18 13.59
CA GLY A 50 -1.93 -5.55 13.48
C GLY A 50 -2.49 -6.41 14.62
N GLY A 51 -1.82 -6.48 15.77
CA GLY A 51 -2.20 -7.37 16.88
C GLY A 51 -1.78 -8.83 16.71
N VAL A 52 -0.93 -9.15 15.73
CA VAL A 52 -0.37 -10.51 15.55
C VAL A 52 0.56 -10.90 16.69
N PHE A 53 1.23 -9.91 17.30
CA PHE A 53 2.17 -10.10 18.39
C PHE A 53 1.59 -9.58 19.71
N GLU A 54 1.96 -10.22 20.81
CA GLU A 54 1.65 -9.75 22.14
C GLU A 54 2.18 -8.32 22.38
N PRO A 55 1.49 -7.53 23.22
CA PRO A 55 1.84 -6.14 23.54
C PRO A 55 3.32 -5.88 23.83
N GLY A 56 3.96 -6.82 24.53
CA GLY A 56 5.35 -6.71 24.97
C GLY A 56 6.39 -7.22 23.97
N THR A 57 6.00 -8.01 22.97
CA THR A 57 6.94 -8.60 21.99
C THR A 57 7.03 -7.78 20.70
N CYS A 58 6.10 -6.85 20.51
CA CYS A 58 6.10 -5.88 19.43
C CYS A 58 7.25 -4.85 19.56
N GLN A 59 8.30 -4.97 18.74
CA GLN A 59 9.43 -4.01 18.74
C GLN A 59 9.16 -2.70 18.00
N GLN A 60 7.97 -2.54 17.43
CA GLN A 60 7.55 -1.35 16.68
C GLN A 60 7.37 -0.14 17.61
N LYS A 61 7.97 1.01 17.26
CA LYS A 61 7.88 2.24 18.09
C LYS A 61 6.47 2.81 18.18
N SER A 62 5.63 2.57 17.17
CA SER A 62 4.24 3.05 17.07
C SER A 62 3.21 2.11 17.70
N CYS A 63 3.65 1.04 18.36
CA CYS A 63 2.78 0.02 18.96
C CYS A 63 2.11 0.58 20.24
N PRO A 64 0.79 0.85 20.27
CA PRO A 64 0.12 1.42 21.45
C PRO A 64 0.15 0.45 22.64
N ALA A 65 0.23 -0.85 22.36
CA ALA A 65 0.35 -1.93 23.33
C ALA A 65 1.62 -1.81 24.22
N LYS A 66 2.67 -1.15 23.72
CA LYS A 66 3.89 -0.85 24.49
C LYS A 66 3.70 0.27 25.51
N ARG A 67 2.69 1.13 25.33
CA ARG A 67 2.34 2.23 26.25
C ARG A 67 1.33 1.83 27.32
N GLY A 68 0.56 0.76 27.11
CA GLY A 68 -0.44 0.26 28.06
C GLY A 68 0.07 -0.80 29.06
N GLY A 69 1.31 -1.28 28.91
CA GLY A 69 1.94 -2.25 29.83
C GLY A 69 2.66 -1.64 31.03
N GLN A 70 2.40 -0.37 31.35
CA GLN A 70 2.98 0.34 32.49
C GLN A 70 1.85 0.91 33.38
N SER A 71 0.97 0.03 33.85
CA SER A 71 0.08 0.25 34.99
C SER A 71 -0.16 -1.09 35.67
N GLY A 72 0.91 -1.60 36.28
CA GLY A 72 0.88 -2.54 37.39
C GLY A 72 1.46 -1.81 38.59
#